data_AF-A0A378AQS3-F1
#
_entry.id   AF-A0A378AQS3-F1
#
_cell.length_a   1.000
_cell.length_b   1.000
_cell.length_c   1.000
_cell.angle_alpha   90.00
_cell.angle_beta   90.00
_cell.angle_gamma   90.00
#
_symmetry.space_group_name_H-M   'P 1'
#
loop_
_entity.id
_entity.type
_entity.pdbx_description
1 polymer ?
#
loop_
_entity_poly.entity_id
_entity_poly.type
_entity_poly.pdbx_seq_one_letter_code
_entity_poly.pdbx_strand_id
1 'polypeptide(L)'
;MQLPDGATVGSFCLMDHQPRSFSAHEMQILSDLAAIVEDEFKVLDAATSDELTGLFNRRGFLTLAEYALLTAQRRHEPVSLAFVDLDRFKHINDTWGHEEGDRALIAIADLMKAAFRESDILARQGGDEFIILFANTSRHDAATAMETLSHNVARFNQQAANPWQLAFSWAASNTIPPAIPVSTRWWPPLTA
;
A
#
# COMPACT_ATOMS: atom_id res chain seq x y z
N MET A 1 10.94 -7.37 -17.12
CA MET A 1 10.04 -6.48 -16.37
C MET A 1 10.81 -5.27 -15.87
N GLN A 2 10.52 -4.11 -16.44
CA GLN A 2 11.14 -2.83 -16.05
C GLN A 2 10.10 -1.88 -15.45
N LEU A 3 10.51 -1.14 -14.43
CA LEU A 3 9.77 -0.02 -13.87
C LEU A 3 9.82 1.20 -14.81
N PRO A 4 8.94 2.19 -14.61
CA PRO A 4 8.96 3.44 -15.36
C PRO A 4 10.30 4.21 -15.29
N ASP A 5 11.09 3.99 -14.25
CA ASP A 5 12.43 4.58 -14.06
C ASP A 5 13.56 3.78 -14.74
N GLY A 6 13.25 2.67 -15.39
CA GLY A 6 14.19 1.77 -16.05
C GLY A 6 14.79 0.68 -15.16
N ALA A 7 14.45 0.62 -13.88
CA ALA A 7 14.93 -0.44 -12.98
C ALA A 7 14.32 -1.81 -13.35
N THR A 8 15.15 -2.85 -13.39
CA THR A 8 14.70 -4.23 -13.68
C THR A 8 14.20 -4.90 -12.40
N VAL A 9 12.89 -5.22 -12.34
CA VAL A 9 12.24 -5.81 -11.14
C VAL A 9 12.10 -7.32 -11.25
N GLY A 10 12.21 -7.87 -12.46
CA GLY A 10 12.04 -9.30 -12.67
C GLY A 10 12.27 -9.75 -14.09
N SER A 11 12.42 -11.07 -14.23
CA SER A 11 12.62 -11.76 -15.50
C SER A 11 11.45 -12.69 -15.79
N PHE A 12 10.91 -12.61 -17.01
CA PHE A 12 10.03 -13.65 -17.52
C PHE A 12 10.90 -14.80 -18.04
N CYS A 13 10.86 -15.94 -17.35
CA CYS A 13 11.70 -17.10 -17.66
C CYS A 13 10.85 -18.27 -18.16
N LEU A 14 11.26 -18.86 -19.28
CA LEU A 14 10.75 -20.15 -19.72
C LEU A 14 11.60 -21.26 -19.10
N MET A 15 10.99 -22.17 -18.36
CA MET A 15 11.66 -23.35 -17.79
C MET A 15 11.25 -24.61 -18.54
N ASP A 16 12.23 -25.37 -19.01
CA ASP A 16 12.04 -26.65 -19.72
C ASP A 16 13.00 -27.69 -19.11
N HIS A 17 12.57 -28.96 -19.11
CA HIS A 17 13.37 -30.08 -18.62
C HIS A 17 14.39 -30.59 -19.65
N GLN A 18 14.34 -30.10 -20.89
CA GLN A 18 15.33 -30.41 -21.92
C GLN A 18 15.97 -29.16 -22.53
N PRO A 19 17.25 -29.23 -22.95
CA PRO A 19 17.90 -28.12 -23.67
C PRO A 19 17.17 -27.82 -24.98
N ARG A 20 16.74 -26.57 -25.16
CA ARG A 20 16.05 -26.08 -26.36
C ARG A 20 16.75 -24.83 -26.88
N SER A 21 16.93 -24.74 -28.19
CA SER A 21 17.28 -23.50 -28.89
C SER A 21 16.00 -22.85 -29.42
N PHE A 22 15.87 -21.53 -29.25
CA PHE A 22 14.75 -20.77 -29.81
C PHE A 22 15.15 -20.18 -31.16
N SER A 23 14.26 -20.28 -32.14
CA SER A 23 14.37 -19.52 -33.38
C SER A 23 14.12 -18.04 -33.14
N ALA A 24 14.53 -17.18 -34.08
CA ALA A 24 14.26 -15.74 -34.02
C ALA A 24 12.76 -15.43 -33.93
N HIS A 25 11.91 -16.20 -34.61
CA HIS A 25 10.46 -16.06 -34.54
C HIS A 25 9.92 -16.40 -33.14
N GLU A 26 10.38 -17.49 -32.54
CA GLU A 26 9.95 -17.86 -31.19
C GLU A 26 10.43 -16.84 -30.14
N MET A 27 11.65 -16.31 -30.30
CA MET A 27 12.14 -15.21 -29.48
C MET A 27 11.26 -13.96 -29.61
N GLN A 28 10.78 -13.64 -30.82
CA GLN A 28 9.86 -12.52 -31.03
C GLN A 28 8.53 -12.74 -30.29
N ILE A 29 7.92 -13.93 -30.40
CA ILE A 29 6.67 -14.25 -29.68
C ILE A 29 6.88 -14.11 -28.16
N LEU A 30 8.00 -14.62 -27.64
CA LEU A 30 8.32 -14.52 -26.22
C LEU A 30 8.51 -13.07 -25.77
N SER A 31 9.10 -12.22 -26.62
CA SER A 31 9.23 -10.79 -26.36
C SER A 31 7.87 -10.10 -26.35
N ASP A 32 6.99 -10.41 -27.30
CA ASP A 32 5.64 -9.83 -27.38
C ASP A 32 4.81 -10.24 -26.14
N LEU A 33 4.93 -11.50 -25.70
CA LEU A 33 4.24 -12.01 -24.52
C LEU A 33 4.77 -11.36 -23.23
N ALA A 34 6.09 -11.16 -23.12
CA ALA A 34 6.68 -10.43 -22.02
C ALA A 34 6.21 -8.98 -21.96
N ALA A 35 6.06 -8.31 -23.12
CA ALA A 35 5.55 -6.94 -23.19
C ALA A 35 4.09 -6.82 -22.72
N ILE A 36 3.23 -7.78 -23.08
CA ILE A 36 1.84 -7.83 -22.60
C ILE A 36 1.78 -7.94 -21.08
N VAL A 37 2.59 -8.83 -20.49
CA VAL A 37 2.65 -9.01 -19.03
C VAL A 37 3.20 -7.75 -18.34
N GLU A 38 4.19 -7.08 -18.95
CA GLU A 38 4.71 -5.81 -18.45
C GLU A 38 3.65 -4.70 -18.44
N ASP A 39 2.87 -4.58 -19.51
CA ASP A 39 1.79 -3.61 -19.58
C ASP A 39 0.67 -3.93 -18.58
N GLU A 40 0.31 -5.21 -18.42
CA GLU A 40 -0.65 -5.64 -17.41
C GLU A 40 -0.16 -5.29 -15.99
N PHE A 41 1.12 -5.48 -15.69
CA PHE A 41 1.70 -5.10 -14.41
C PHE A 41 1.65 -3.59 -14.17
N LYS A 42 1.99 -2.77 -15.17
CA LYS A 42 1.88 -1.30 -15.08
C LYS A 42 0.45 -0.85 -14.87
N VAL A 43 -0.50 -1.46 -15.57
CA VAL A 43 -1.93 -1.19 -15.39
C VAL A 43 -2.38 -1.55 -13.98
N LEU A 44 -1.90 -2.67 -13.41
CA LEU A 44 -2.19 -3.09 -12.04
C LEU A 44 -1.57 -2.17 -10.98
N ASP A 45 -0.35 -1.68 -11.20
CA ASP A 45 0.32 -0.73 -10.31
C ASP A 45 -0.40 0.62 -10.28
N ALA A 46 -0.64 1.23 -11.46
CA ALA A 46 -1.44 2.46 -11.56
C ALA A 46 -2.87 2.28 -11.02
N ALA A 47 -3.40 1.06 -11.09
CA ALA A 47 -4.69 0.70 -10.55
C ALA A 47 -4.73 0.67 -9.01
N THR A 48 -3.61 0.42 -8.34
CA THR A 48 -3.55 0.11 -6.90
C THR A 48 -2.73 1.10 -6.08
N SER A 49 -2.00 2.00 -6.74
CA SER A 49 -1.19 3.06 -6.12
C SER A 49 -1.84 4.44 -6.28
N ASP A 50 -1.53 5.35 -5.36
CA ASP A 50 -1.86 6.78 -5.44
C ASP A 50 -0.69 7.53 -6.09
N GLU A 51 -0.92 8.14 -7.25
CA GLU A 51 0.15 8.75 -8.06
C GLU A 51 0.87 9.90 -7.36
N LEU A 52 0.18 10.63 -6.48
CA LEU A 52 0.76 11.77 -5.78
C LEU A 52 1.72 11.35 -4.67
N THR A 53 1.31 10.40 -3.83
CA THR A 53 2.04 10.03 -2.61
C THR A 53 2.91 8.78 -2.76
N GLY A 54 2.64 7.97 -3.79
CA GLY A 54 3.25 6.66 -3.99
C GLY A 54 2.83 5.61 -2.96
N LEU A 55 1.83 5.90 -2.12
CA LEU A 55 1.21 4.91 -1.24
C LEU A 55 0.20 4.08 -2.02
N PHE A 56 -0.34 3.01 -1.42
CA PHE A 56 -1.49 2.34 -2.02
C PHE A 56 -2.69 3.29 -2.06
N ASN A 57 -3.52 3.20 -3.09
CA ASN A 57 -4.83 3.82 -3.09
C ASN A 57 -5.83 2.91 -2.34
N ARG A 58 -7.07 3.39 -2.17
CA ARG A 58 -8.16 2.64 -1.54
C ARG A 58 -8.33 1.21 -2.11
N ARG A 59 -8.19 1.02 -3.42
CA ARG A 59 -8.34 -0.31 -4.03
C ARG A 59 -7.16 -1.21 -3.66
N GLY A 60 -5.93 -0.71 -3.80
CA GLY A 60 -4.72 -1.46 -3.41
C GLY A 60 -4.77 -1.87 -1.94
N PHE A 61 -5.20 -0.96 -1.07
CA PHE A 61 -5.39 -1.23 0.35
C PHE A 61 -6.33 -2.41 0.60
N LEU A 62 -7.53 -2.41 0.00
CA LEU A 62 -8.52 -3.46 0.24
C LEU A 62 -8.00 -4.84 -0.17
N THR A 63 -7.35 -4.94 -1.33
CA THR A 63 -6.78 -6.20 -1.82
C THR A 63 -5.68 -6.72 -0.90
N LEU A 64 -4.77 -5.86 -0.46
CA LEU A 64 -3.66 -6.28 0.40
C LEU A 64 -4.10 -6.55 1.84
N ALA A 65 -5.04 -5.77 2.37
CA ALA A 65 -5.59 -5.96 3.69
C ALA A 65 -6.30 -7.32 3.83
N GLU A 66 -7.06 -7.74 2.80
CA GLU A 66 -7.68 -9.06 2.79
C GLU A 66 -6.63 -10.19 2.91
N TYR A 67 -5.56 -10.11 2.13
CA TYR A 67 -4.46 -11.07 2.19
C TYR A 67 -3.75 -11.07 3.56
N ALA A 68 -3.47 -9.89 4.11
CA ALA A 68 -2.81 -9.71 5.40
C ALA A 68 -3.65 -10.29 6.54
N LEU A 69 -4.96 -10.02 6.55
CA LEU A 69 -5.88 -10.54 7.57
C LEU A 69 -6.00 -12.07 7.52
N LEU A 70 -6.11 -12.66 6.32
CA LEU A 70 -6.12 -14.13 6.16
C LEU A 70 -4.80 -14.76 6.63
N THR A 71 -3.67 -14.10 6.37
CA THR A 71 -2.35 -14.58 6.80
C THR A 71 -2.19 -14.51 8.31
N ALA A 72 -2.55 -13.38 8.91
CA ALA A 72 -2.51 -13.19 10.35
C ALA A 72 -3.42 -14.18 11.08
N GLN A 73 -4.61 -14.47 10.54
CA GLN A 73 -5.52 -15.48 11.08
C GLN A 73 -4.88 -16.87 11.11
N ARG A 74 -4.23 -17.30 10.01
CA ARG A 74 -3.54 -18.60 9.95
C ARG A 74 -2.37 -18.70 10.91
N ARG A 75 -1.70 -17.57 11.19
CA ARG A 75 -0.51 -17.50 12.05
C ARG A 75 -0.80 -17.14 13.50
N HIS A 76 -2.06 -16.82 13.83
CA HIS A 76 -2.46 -16.27 15.12
C HIS A 76 -1.68 -15.00 15.51
N GLU A 77 -1.40 -14.16 14.51
CA GLU A 77 -0.69 -12.89 14.69
C GLU A 77 -1.69 -11.73 14.87
N PRO A 78 -1.39 -10.73 15.71
CA PRO A 78 -2.25 -9.55 15.86
C PRO A 78 -2.16 -8.63 14.63
N VAL A 79 -3.26 -7.94 14.33
CA VAL A 79 -3.31 -6.89 13.29
C VAL A 79 -4.03 -5.68 13.85
N SER A 80 -3.44 -4.51 13.64
CA SER A 80 -4.03 -3.24 14.05
C SER A 80 -4.29 -2.34 12.85
N LEU A 81 -5.41 -1.64 12.88
CA LEU A 81 -5.80 -0.71 11.83
C LEU A 81 -5.84 0.71 12.41
N ALA A 82 -5.19 1.67 11.75
CA ALA A 82 -5.24 3.08 12.09
C ALA A 82 -5.80 3.91 10.93
N PHE A 83 -6.72 4.81 11.27
CA PHE A 83 -7.16 5.89 10.38
C PHE A 83 -6.45 7.17 10.77
N VAL A 84 -6.02 7.95 9.78
CA VAL A 84 -5.29 9.19 9.94
C VAL A 84 -5.94 10.26 9.05
N ASP A 85 -6.11 11.46 9.59
CA ASP A 85 -6.65 12.63 8.88
C ASP A 85 -5.71 13.81 9.10
N LEU A 86 -5.36 14.55 8.03
CA LEU A 86 -4.51 15.74 8.18
C LEU A 86 -5.32 16.92 8.72
N ASP A 87 -4.90 17.43 9.89
CA ASP A 87 -5.60 18.53 10.53
C ASP A 87 -5.45 19.81 9.70
N ARG A 88 -6.60 20.45 9.42
CA ARG A 88 -6.66 21.75 8.71
C ARG A 88 -6.04 21.73 7.31
N PHE A 89 -6.01 20.59 6.63
CA PHE A 89 -5.46 20.49 5.27
C PHE A 89 -6.11 21.48 4.29
N LYS A 90 -7.42 21.69 4.39
CA LYS A 90 -8.11 22.71 3.59
C LYS A 90 -7.53 24.13 3.78
N HIS A 91 -7.14 24.49 5.00
CA HIS A 91 -6.50 25.79 5.25
C HIS A 91 -5.15 25.90 4.52
N ILE A 92 -4.42 24.79 4.37
CA ILE A 92 -3.18 24.77 3.59
C ILE A 92 -3.47 25.12 2.13
N ASN A 93 -4.42 24.40 1.51
CA ASN A 93 -4.84 24.66 0.14
C ASN A 93 -5.35 26.09 -0.07
N ASP A 94 -6.23 26.56 0.83
CA ASP A 94 -6.88 27.86 0.69
C ASP A 94 -5.88 29.03 0.87
N THR A 95 -4.82 28.85 1.68
CA THR A 95 -3.86 29.91 2.01
C THR A 95 -2.66 29.94 1.06
N TRP A 96 -2.13 28.77 0.69
CA TRP A 96 -0.88 28.68 -0.06
C TRP A 96 -1.03 27.96 -1.43
N GLY A 97 -2.24 27.52 -1.76
CA GLY A 97 -2.56 26.89 -3.05
C GLY A 97 -2.44 25.37 -3.03
N HIS A 98 -3.01 24.73 -4.05
CA HIS A 98 -3.05 23.28 -4.17
C HIS A 98 -1.67 22.63 -4.33
N GLU A 99 -0.72 23.29 -4.98
CA GLU A 99 0.65 22.79 -5.08
C GLU A 99 1.29 22.61 -3.70
N GLU A 100 1.00 23.50 -2.75
CA GLU A 100 1.47 23.38 -1.37
C GLU A 100 0.74 22.28 -0.60
N GLY A 101 -0.55 22.09 -0.85
CA GLY A 101 -1.30 20.95 -0.33
C GLY A 101 -0.72 19.63 -0.83
N ASP A 102 -0.39 19.54 -2.10
CA ASP A 102 0.26 18.36 -2.69
C ASP A 102 1.61 18.09 -2.03
N ARG A 103 2.42 19.12 -1.78
CA ARG A 103 3.67 18.99 -1.02
C ARG A 103 3.44 18.53 0.42
N ALA A 104 2.36 18.96 1.07
CA ALA A 104 2.01 18.51 2.42
C ALA A 104 1.61 17.02 2.44
N LEU A 105 0.85 16.57 1.44
CA LEU A 105 0.45 15.17 1.27
C LEU A 105 1.65 14.26 1.00
N ILE A 106 2.57 14.69 0.12
CA ILE A 106 3.82 13.98 -0.16
C ILE A 106 4.66 13.89 1.12
N ALA A 107 4.82 15.01 1.85
CA ALA A 107 5.64 15.05 3.05
C ALA A 107 5.12 14.09 4.14
N ILE A 108 3.82 14.05 4.41
CA ILE A 108 3.29 13.10 5.40
C ILE A 108 3.46 11.64 4.93
N ALA A 109 3.25 11.36 3.65
CA ALA A 109 3.43 10.02 3.09
C ALA A 109 4.88 9.55 3.22
N ASP A 110 5.86 10.41 2.96
CA ASP A 110 7.28 10.11 3.14
C ASP A 110 7.64 9.88 4.60
N LEU A 111 7.07 10.67 5.52
CA LEU A 111 7.25 10.47 6.96
C LEU A 111 6.65 9.14 7.42
N MET A 112 5.50 8.73 6.88
CA MET A 112 4.91 7.41 7.15
C MET A 112 5.78 6.27 6.63
N LYS A 113 6.25 6.36 5.37
CA LYS A 113 7.17 5.36 4.77
C LYS A 113 8.47 5.21 5.56
N ALA A 114 8.98 6.30 6.12
CA ALA A 114 10.19 6.28 6.96
C ALA A 114 9.93 5.77 8.40
N ALA A 115 8.73 5.96 8.93
CA ALA A 115 8.38 5.58 10.30
C ALA A 115 7.95 4.11 10.43
N PHE A 116 7.36 3.54 9.37
CA PHE A 116 6.71 2.23 9.41
C PHE A 116 7.47 1.19 8.58
N ARG A 117 7.14 -0.09 8.78
CA ARG A 117 7.83 -1.20 8.13
C ARG A 117 7.25 -1.45 6.75
N GLU A 118 8.04 -2.05 5.86
CA GLU A 118 7.55 -2.50 4.54
C GLU A 118 6.41 -3.52 4.64
N SER A 119 6.32 -4.26 5.76
CA SER A 119 5.22 -5.20 6.02
C SER A 119 3.90 -4.51 6.37
N ASP A 120 3.94 -3.24 6.76
CA ASP A 120 2.74 -2.45 7.07
C ASP A 120 2.17 -1.89 5.77
N ILE A 121 0.84 -1.95 5.63
CA ILE A 121 0.17 -1.47 4.42
C ILE A 121 -0.25 -0.03 4.66
N LEU A 122 0.38 0.89 3.95
CA LEU A 122 0.11 2.32 3.99
C LEU A 122 -0.71 2.72 2.77
N ALA A 123 -1.83 3.41 2.97
CA ALA A 123 -2.66 3.84 1.87
C ALA A 123 -3.27 5.22 2.06
N ARG A 124 -3.46 5.92 0.95
CA ARG A 124 -4.28 7.12 0.88
C ARG A 124 -5.71 6.72 0.50
N GLN A 125 -6.64 6.98 1.41
CA GLN A 125 -8.05 6.61 1.27
C GLN A 125 -8.86 7.68 0.54
N GLY A 126 -8.53 8.95 0.79
CA GLY A 126 -9.26 10.13 0.31
C GLY A 126 -8.34 11.32 0.05
N GLY A 127 -8.88 12.54 0.14
CA GLY A 127 -8.13 13.77 -0.10
C GLY A 127 -6.94 13.92 0.85
N ASP A 128 -7.22 13.95 2.14
CA ASP A 128 -6.30 14.13 3.27
C ASP A 128 -6.33 12.94 4.26
N GLU A 129 -7.08 11.90 3.91
CA GLU A 129 -7.29 10.72 4.73
C GLU A 129 -6.34 9.58 4.33
N PHE A 130 -5.70 9.00 5.34
CA PHE A 130 -4.81 7.86 5.20
C PHE A 130 -5.28 6.71 6.09
N ILE A 131 -4.93 5.49 5.69
CA ILE A 131 -5.22 4.26 6.42
C ILE A 131 -3.98 3.39 6.48
N ILE A 132 -3.74 2.81 7.65
CA ILE A 132 -2.56 2.00 7.93
C ILE A 132 -3.01 0.67 8.53
N LEU A 133 -2.59 -0.44 7.92
CA LEU A 133 -2.72 -1.77 8.50
C LEU A 133 -1.35 -2.25 8.99
N PHE A 134 -1.19 -2.31 10.30
CA PHE A 134 0.02 -2.81 10.94
C PHE A 134 -0.02 -4.32 11.04
N ALA A 135 0.90 -4.99 10.33
CA ALA A 135 0.99 -6.44 10.31
C ALA A 135 1.72 -6.96 11.56
N ASN A 136 1.26 -8.07 12.13
CA ASN A 136 1.85 -8.68 13.33
C ASN A 136 2.11 -7.66 14.46
N THR A 137 1.14 -6.77 14.68
CA THR A 137 1.28 -5.62 15.57
C THR A 137 0.03 -5.45 16.43
N SER A 138 0.23 -5.38 17.75
CA SER A 138 -0.85 -5.13 18.71
C SER A 138 -1.30 -3.66 18.67
N ARG A 139 -2.51 -3.37 19.17
CA ARG A 139 -3.00 -1.98 19.25
C ARG A 139 -2.07 -1.06 20.04
N HIS A 140 -1.42 -1.59 21.08
CA HIS A 140 -0.49 -0.82 21.90
C HIS A 140 0.79 -0.46 21.10
N ASP A 141 1.33 -1.43 20.35
CA ASP A 141 2.54 -1.21 19.56
C ASP A 141 2.24 -0.31 18.35
N ALA A 142 1.06 -0.44 17.75
CA ALA A 142 0.57 0.48 16.74
C ALA A 142 0.46 1.91 17.28
N ALA A 143 -0.06 2.10 18.50
CA ALA A 143 -0.10 3.41 19.15
C ALA A 143 1.30 3.99 19.37
N THR A 144 2.26 3.16 19.78
CA THR A 144 3.68 3.56 19.94
C THR A 144 4.30 3.98 18.60
N ALA A 145 3.99 3.27 17.52
CA ALA A 145 4.42 3.64 16.17
C ALA A 145 3.81 4.98 15.73
N MET A 146 2.52 5.21 16.00
CA MET A 146 1.85 6.48 15.71
C MET A 146 2.42 7.64 16.52
N GLU A 147 2.78 7.44 17.79
CA GLU A 147 3.50 8.43 18.59
C GLU A 147 4.88 8.75 18.00
N THR A 148 5.57 7.75 17.46
CA THR A 148 6.84 7.96 16.75
C THR A 148 6.64 8.82 15.50
N LEU A 149 5.59 8.56 14.72
CA LEU A 149 5.21 9.41 13.58
C LEU A 149 4.93 10.85 14.02
N SER A 150 4.22 11.06 15.13
CA SER A 150 3.95 12.40 15.67
C SER A 150 5.25 13.16 16.01
N HIS A 151 6.22 12.49 16.63
CA HIS A 151 7.53 13.10 16.90
C HIS A 151 8.30 13.43 15.61
N ASN A 152 8.23 12.56 14.60
CA ASN A 152 8.87 12.79 13.31
C ASN A 152 8.24 13.99 12.58
N VAL A 153 6.91 14.13 12.62
CA VAL A 153 6.18 15.30 12.10
C VAL A 153 6.59 16.57 12.84
N ALA A 154 6.69 16.53 14.18
CA ALA A 154 7.13 17.69 14.96
C ALA A 154 8.56 18.11 14.58
N ARG A 155 9.47 17.15 14.38
CA ARG A 155 10.84 17.43 13.90
C ARG A 155 10.83 18.01 12.49
N PHE A 156 10.03 17.45 11.58
CA PHE A 156 9.90 17.96 10.22
C PHE A 156 9.47 19.43 10.22
N ASN A 157 8.43 19.79 11.00
CA ASN A 157 7.95 21.17 11.10
C ASN A 157 8.99 22.16 11.64
N GLN A 158 10.00 21.71 12.40
CA GLN A 158 11.09 22.57 12.90
C GLN A 158 12.19 22.80 11.86
N GLN A 159 12.33 21.88 10.91
CA GLN A 159 13.44 21.85 9.96
C GLN A 159 13.02 22.29 8.55
N ALA A 160 11.77 22.05 8.19
CA ALA A 160 11.26 22.33 6.87
C ALA A 160 11.08 23.84 6.67
N ALA A 161 11.47 24.33 5.50
CA ALA A 161 11.34 25.73 5.11
C ALA A 161 9.99 26.04 4.42
N ASN A 162 9.01 25.14 4.50
CA ASN A 162 7.70 25.33 3.90
C ASN A 162 6.84 26.29 4.76
N PRO A 163 5.81 26.94 4.18
CA PRO A 163 5.05 27.98 4.87
C PRO A 163 3.93 27.44 5.79
N TRP A 164 3.79 26.12 5.91
CA TRP A 164 2.74 25.44 6.66
C TRP A 164 3.34 24.51 7.73
N GLN A 165 2.48 23.90 8.54
CA GLN A 165 2.88 22.87 9.50
C GLN A 165 1.99 21.66 9.32
N LEU A 166 2.58 20.47 9.32
CA LEU A 166 1.84 19.23 9.35
C LEU A 166 1.30 18.99 10.75
N ALA A 167 0.03 18.62 10.82
CA ALA A 167 -0.62 18.08 12.00
C ALA A 167 -1.61 17.02 11.52
N PHE A 168 -1.86 16.01 12.35
CA PHE A 168 -2.78 14.94 12.01
C PHE A 168 -3.45 14.40 13.27
N SER A 169 -4.69 13.96 13.07
CA SER A 169 -5.46 13.21 14.06
C SER A 169 -5.50 11.75 13.64
N TRP A 170 -5.53 10.83 14.62
CA TRP A 170 -5.60 9.39 14.31
C TRP A 170 -6.41 8.60 15.33
N ALA A 171 -6.94 7.47 14.87
CA ALA A 171 -7.64 6.50 15.71
C ALA A 171 -7.25 5.07 15.31
N ALA A 172 -6.98 4.20 16.28
CA ALA A 172 -6.65 2.80 16.04
C ALA A 172 -7.62 1.80 16.67
N SER A 173 -7.94 0.76 15.90
CA SER A 173 -8.71 -0.40 16.33
C SER A 173 -7.85 -1.66 16.24
N ASN A 174 -8.10 -2.61 17.16
CA ASN A 174 -7.50 -3.93 17.06
C ASN A 174 -8.44 -4.83 16.25
N THR A 175 -7.96 -5.36 15.13
CA THR A 175 -8.65 -6.46 14.47
C THR A 175 -8.05 -7.76 14.98
N ILE A 176 -8.68 -8.34 16.00
CA ILE A 176 -8.60 -9.79 16.16
C ILE A 176 -9.35 -10.34 14.95
N PRO A 177 -8.73 -11.07 14.01
CA PRO A 177 -9.48 -11.65 12.91
C PRO A 177 -10.59 -12.48 13.56
N PRO A 178 -11.88 -12.19 13.30
CA PRO A 178 -12.94 -13.00 13.85
C PRO A 178 -12.65 -14.44 13.44
N ALA A 179 -12.70 -15.36 14.39
CA ALA A 179 -12.71 -16.78 14.05
C ALA A 179 -13.85 -16.95 13.05
N ILE A 180 -13.54 -17.24 11.79
CA ILE A 180 -14.58 -17.60 10.82
C ILE A 180 -15.25 -18.83 11.44
N PRO A 181 -16.55 -18.80 11.77
CA PRO A 181 -17.21 -20.03 12.12
C PRO A 181 -17.14 -20.91 10.88
N VAL A 182 -16.44 -22.04 10.97
CA VAL A 182 -16.43 -23.05 9.92
C VAL A 182 -17.84 -23.63 9.84
N SER A 183 -18.69 -23.02 9.02
CA SER A 183 -20.09 -23.41 8.79
C SER A 183 -20.59 -22.58 7.59
N THR A 184 -20.89 -23.08 6.40
CA THR A 184 -21.28 -24.41 5.94
C THR A 184 -21.20 -24.41 4.41
N ARG A 185 -20.84 -25.55 3.82
CA ARG A 185 -21.12 -25.88 2.41
C ARG A 185 -22.56 -25.52 2.04
N TRP A 186 -22.75 -24.71 1.02
CA TRP A 186 -24.00 -24.63 0.26
C TRP A 186 -23.70 -24.89 -1.21
N TRP A 187 -23.69 -26.17 -1.59
CA TRP A 187 -23.98 -26.60 -2.96
C TRP A 187 -25.14 -27.60 -2.85
N PRO A 188 -26.32 -27.36 -3.43
CA PRO A 188 -27.34 -28.39 -3.49
C PRO A 188 -26.85 -29.46 -4.48
N PRO A 189 -26.97 -30.77 -4.17
CA PRO A 189 -26.63 -31.80 -5.15
C PRO A 189 -27.48 -31.61 -6.41
N LEU A 190 -26.82 -31.63 -7.57
CA LEU A 190 -27.49 -31.79 -8.86
C LEU A 190 -28.19 -33.15 -8.80
N THR A 191 -29.52 -33.15 -8.65
CA THR A 191 -30.33 -34.33 -8.86
C THR A 191 -30.40 -34.61 -10.36
N ALA A 192 -30.10 -35.86 -10.70
CA ALA A 192 -30.11 -36.45 -12.03
C ALA A 192 -31.49 -36.41 -12.72
#